data_AF-A0A367ZUQ9-F1
#
_entry.id   AF-A0A367ZUQ9-F1
#
_cell.length_a   1.000
_cell.length_b   1.000
_cell.length_c   1.000
_cell.angle_alpha   90.00
_cell.angle_beta   90.00
_cell.angle_gamma   90.00
#
_symmetry.space_group_name_H-M   'P 1'
#
loop_
_entity.id
_entity.type
_entity.pdbx_description
1 polymer ?
#
loop_
_entity_poly.entity_id
_entity_poly.type
_entity_poly.pdbx_seq_one_letter_code
_entity_poly.pdbx_strand_id
1 'polypeptide(L)'
;MYQVIPAISLPWERVKGYIPDLIESFKKIVDRFPEDTTMESLIKRITQGANQLWFILNKQDNEFIAFVLLELDIAENGKKRITLLDLAGKGGIKLVEYLYILEDYARSIGAEDFTILGRKGWERGLKQKGYDIVFVKYRKHL
;
A
#
# COMPACT_ATOMS: atom_id res chain seq x y z
N MET A 1 -9.57 -7.79 -14.41
CA MET A 1 -10.11 -7.66 -13.03
C MET A 1 -9.01 -8.10 -12.08
N TYR A 2 -8.75 -7.33 -11.01
CA TYR A 2 -7.72 -7.65 -10.02
C TYR A 2 -8.33 -8.19 -8.73
N GLN A 3 -7.51 -8.91 -7.97
CA GLN A 3 -7.77 -9.31 -6.59
C GLN A 3 -6.70 -8.68 -5.69
N VAL A 4 -7.10 -8.27 -4.49
CA VAL A 4 -6.20 -7.67 -3.49
C VAL A 4 -6.16 -8.57 -2.28
N ILE A 5 -4.99 -9.12 -1.96
CA ILE A 5 -4.84 -10.22 -0.99
C ILE A 5 -3.66 -9.93 -0.06
N PRO A 6 -3.79 -10.14 1.26
CA PRO A 6 -2.68 -9.96 2.18
C PRO A 6 -1.65 -11.08 1.97
N ALA A 7 -0.36 -10.73 1.88
CA ALA A 7 0.71 -11.69 1.62
C ALA A 7 0.74 -12.84 2.64
N ILE A 8 0.40 -12.54 3.90
CA ILE A 8 0.35 -13.53 5.00
C ILE A 8 -0.71 -14.62 4.81
N SER A 9 -1.73 -14.39 3.98
CA SER A 9 -2.77 -15.39 3.67
C SER A 9 -2.36 -16.37 2.57
N LEU A 10 -1.22 -16.14 1.91
CA LEU A 10 -0.72 -16.99 0.83
C LEU A 10 0.33 -17.98 1.35
N PRO A 11 0.41 -19.19 0.77
CA PRO A 11 1.52 -20.10 1.03
C PRO A 11 2.86 -19.45 0.64
N TRP A 12 3.93 -19.76 1.39
CA TRP A 12 5.26 -19.19 1.16
C TRP A 12 5.75 -19.38 -0.28
N GLU A 13 5.58 -20.55 -0.88
CA GLU A 13 6.02 -20.80 -2.26
C GLU A 13 5.37 -19.85 -3.28
N ARG A 14 4.13 -19.44 -3.01
CA ARG A 14 3.43 -18.46 -3.86
C ARG A 14 3.98 -17.06 -3.65
N VAL A 15 4.21 -16.66 -2.39
CA VAL A 15 4.84 -15.37 -2.07
C VAL A 15 6.24 -15.28 -2.69
N LYS A 16 7.03 -16.35 -2.57
CA LYS A 16 8.38 -16.48 -3.13
C LYS A 16 8.40 -16.26 -4.64
N GLY A 17 7.39 -16.77 -5.35
CA GLY A 17 7.23 -16.56 -6.79
C GLY A 17 7.09 -15.09 -7.19
N TYR A 18 6.56 -14.23 -6.31
CA TYR A 18 6.36 -12.80 -6.57
C TYR A 18 7.53 -11.91 -6.11
N ILE A 19 8.54 -12.47 -5.42
CA ILE A 19 9.67 -11.68 -4.89
C ILE A 19 10.40 -10.91 -5.99
N PRO A 20 10.70 -11.45 -7.18
CA PRO A 20 11.38 -10.70 -8.23
C PRO A 20 10.64 -9.41 -8.63
N ASP A 21 9.33 -9.50 -8.90
CA ASP A 21 8.50 -8.34 -9.29
C ASP A 21 8.29 -7.36 -8.12
N LEU A 22 8.18 -7.88 -6.90
CA LEU A 22 8.10 -7.08 -5.68
C LEU A 22 9.36 -6.24 -5.50
N ILE A 23 10.54 -6.85 -5.63
CA ILE A 23 11.84 -6.17 -5.50
C ILE A 23 12.01 -5.14 -6.61
N GLU A 24 11.61 -5.43 -7.85
CA GLU A 24 11.61 -4.43 -8.92
C GLU A 24 10.70 -3.24 -8.59
N SER A 25 9.54 -3.50 -8.01
CA SER A 25 8.59 -2.46 -7.59
C SER A 25 9.13 -1.64 -6.41
N PHE A 26 9.84 -2.26 -5.46
CA PHE A 26 10.54 -1.55 -4.38
C PHE A 26 11.64 -0.65 -4.91
N LYS A 27 12.46 -1.12 -5.87
CA LYS A 27 13.48 -0.28 -6.52
C LYS A 27 12.87 0.98 -7.12
N LYS A 28 11.73 0.87 -7.80
CA LYS A 28 11.02 2.04 -8.36
C LYS A 28 10.58 3.06 -7.29
N ILE A 29 10.26 2.62 -6.07
CA ILE A 29 9.98 3.53 -4.95
C ILE A 29 11.27 4.18 -4.47
N VAL A 30 12.30 3.37 -4.18
CA VAL A 30 13.61 3.85 -3.69
C VAL A 30 14.24 4.85 -4.66
N ASP A 31 14.28 4.54 -5.94
CA ASP A 31 14.84 5.42 -6.99
C ASP A 31 14.07 6.74 -7.10
N ARG A 32 12.76 6.71 -6.80
CA ARG A 32 11.90 7.90 -6.86
C ARG A 32 11.97 8.74 -5.60
N PHE A 33 12.28 8.14 -4.45
CA PHE A 33 12.31 8.79 -3.15
C PHE A 33 13.56 8.40 -2.35
N PRO A 34 14.76 8.64 -2.89
CA PRO A 34 16.01 8.15 -2.28
C PRO A 34 16.29 8.77 -0.91
N GLU A 35 15.77 9.98 -0.66
CA GLU A 35 15.90 10.70 0.61
C GLU A 35 14.88 10.25 1.67
N ASP A 36 13.82 9.55 1.28
CA ASP A 36 12.70 9.19 2.18
C ASP A 36 12.68 7.68 2.51
N THR A 37 13.27 6.82 1.66
CA THR A 37 13.23 5.37 1.88
C THR A 37 14.39 4.63 1.23
N THR A 38 14.78 3.51 1.84
CA THR A 38 15.77 2.56 1.29
C THR A 38 15.15 1.17 1.15
N MET A 39 15.79 0.29 0.34
CA MET A 39 15.38 -1.11 0.22
C MET A 39 15.37 -1.83 1.58
N GLU A 40 16.41 -1.60 2.38
CA GLU A 40 16.52 -2.17 3.72
C GLU A 40 15.35 -1.71 4.61
N SER A 41 15.03 -0.41 4.59
CA SER A 41 13.92 0.11 5.41
C SER A 41 12.55 -0.45 5.00
N LEU A 42 12.31 -0.69 3.71
CA LEU A 42 11.07 -1.33 3.22
C LEU A 42 10.98 -2.77 3.71
N ILE A 43 12.03 -3.56 3.50
CA ILE A 43 12.08 -4.96 3.93
C ILE A 43 11.90 -5.05 5.45
N LYS A 44 12.64 -4.23 6.21
CA LYS A 44 12.59 -4.21 7.67
C LYS A 44 11.18 -3.91 8.20
N ARG A 45 10.50 -2.91 7.65
CA ARG A 45 9.12 -2.57 8.05
C ARG A 45 8.15 -3.72 7.83
N ILE A 46 8.31 -4.47 6.73
CA ILE A 46 7.46 -5.63 6.43
C ILE A 46 7.79 -6.80 7.37
N THR A 47 9.07 -7.17 7.51
CA THR A 47 9.48 -8.34 8.29
C THR A 47 9.30 -8.17 9.79
N GLN A 48 9.36 -6.93 10.28
CA GLN A 48 9.06 -6.60 11.68
C GLN A 48 7.57 -6.43 11.96
N GLY A 49 6.70 -6.53 10.94
CA GLY A 49 5.26 -6.39 11.08
C GLY A 49 4.77 -4.95 11.28
N ALA A 50 5.67 -3.95 11.16
CA ALA A 50 5.28 -2.54 11.19
C ALA A 50 4.36 -2.20 10.01
N ASN A 51 4.59 -2.82 8.85
CA ASN A 51 3.70 -2.71 7.70
C ASN A 51 3.24 -4.07 7.20
N GLN A 52 1.95 -4.17 6.87
CA GLN A 52 1.35 -5.32 6.24
C GLN A 52 1.54 -5.24 4.73
N LEU A 53 2.16 -6.27 4.14
CA LEU A 53 2.29 -6.42 2.70
C LEU A 53 1.03 -7.04 2.10
N TRP A 54 0.49 -6.39 1.08
CA TRP A 54 -0.63 -6.86 0.27
C TRP A 54 -0.22 -6.92 -1.19
N PHE A 55 -0.75 -7.90 -1.92
CA PHE A 55 -0.55 -8.05 -3.36
C PHE A 55 -1.83 -7.69 -4.11
N ILE A 56 -1.67 -6.96 -5.19
CA ILE A 56 -2.67 -6.81 -6.24
C ILE A 56 -2.26 -7.78 -7.35
N LEU A 57 -3.11 -8.77 -7.61
CA LEU A 57 -2.86 -9.82 -8.59
C LEU A 57 -3.91 -9.79 -9.69
N ASN A 58 -3.53 -10.18 -10.89
CA ASN A 58 -4.50 -10.49 -11.93
C ASN A 58 -5.32 -11.72 -11.52
N LYS A 59 -6.66 -11.61 -11.62
CA LYS A 59 -7.57 -12.66 -11.17
C LYS A 59 -7.54 -13.89 -12.09
N GLN A 60 -7.14 -13.74 -13.35
CA GLN A 60 -7.18 -14.81 -14.35
C GLN A 60 -6.00 -15.78 -14.23
N ASP A 61 -4.80 -15.24 -14.07
CA ASP A 61 -3.53 -15.98 -14.12
C ASP A 61 -2.69 -15.84 -12.85
N ASN A 62 -3.16 -15.06 -11.86
CA ASN A 62 -2.43 -14.73 -10.65
C ASN A 62 -1.10 -14.00 -10.89
N GLU A 63 -0.95 -13.31 -12.03
CA GLU A 63 0.20 -12.44 -12.31
C GLU A 63 0.30 -11.32 -11.25
N PHE A 64 1.53 -11.03 -10.81
CA PHE A 64 1.80 -9.86 -9.98
C PHE A 64 1.51 -8.57 -10.77
N ILE A 65 0.65 -7.73 -10.23
CA ILE A 65 0.34 -6.41 -10.80
C ILE A 65 1.02 -5.32 -9.96
N ALA A 66 0.78 -5.30 -8.65
CA ALA A 66 1.34 -4.30 -7.75
C ALA A 66 1.38 -4.84 -6.32
N PHE A 67 2.05 -4.10 -5.44
CA PHE A 67 1.95 -4.28 -4.01
C PHE A 67 1.34 -3.07 -3.33
N VAL A 68 0.86 -3.29 -2.11
CA VAL A 68 0.42 -2.24 -1.18
C VAL A 68 1.07 -2.48 0.18
N LEU A 69 1.55 -1.42 0.82
CA LEU A 69 1.93 -1.44 2.24
C LEU A 69 0.88 -0.69 3.05
N LEU A 70 0.31 -1.37 4.04
CA LEU A 70 -0.57 -0.78 5.03
C LEU A 70 0.14 -0.69 6.39
N GLU A 71 -0.11 0.40 7.09
CA GLU A 71 0.20 0.57 8.49
C GLU A 71 -1.11 0.54 9.29
N LEU A 72 -1.12 -0.22 10.37
CA LEU A 72 -2.21 -0.21 11.35
C LEU A 72 -1.73 0.56 12.57
N ASP A 73 -2.36 1.69 12.84
CA ASP A 73 -2.15 2.48 14.04
C ASP A 73 -3.30 2.25 15.03
N ILE A 74 -2.99 2.18 16.31
CA ILE A 74 -3.97 2.11 17.39
C ILE A 74 -3.67 3.28 18.32
N ALA A 75 -4.49 4.31 18.25
CA ALA A 75 -4.37 5.48 19.10
C ALA A 75 -4.58 5.12 20.58
N GLU A 76 -4.10 5.96 21.49
CA GLU A 76 -4.19 5.74 22.95
C GLU A 76 -5.63 5.55 23.46
N ASN A 77 -6.61 6.12 22.75
CA ASN A 77 -8.04 5.93 23.03
C ASN A 77 -8.63 4.64 22.43
N GLY A 78 -7.79 3.73 21.93
CA GLY A 78 -8.17 2.46 21.32
C GLY A 78 -8.66 2.55 19.87
N LYS A 79 -8.68 3.75 19.27
CA LYS A 79 -9.14 3.91 17.88
C LYS A 79 -8.14 3.32 16.91
N LYS A 80 -8.63 2.42 16.05
CA LYS A 80 -7.82 1.83 14.98
C LYS A 80 -7.89 2.69 13.73
N ARG A 81 -6.74 2.89 13.09
CA ARG A 81 -6.61 3.59 11.81
C ARG A 81 -5.74 2.78 10.87
N ILE A 82 -6.12 2.71 9.61
CA ILE A 82 -5.26 2.16 8.56
C ILE A 82 -4.72 3.30 7.71
N THR A 83 -3.41 3.25 7.45
CA THR A 83 -2.76 4.13 6.47
C THR A 83 -2.16 3.30 5.35
N LEU A 84 -2.57 3.56 4.11
CA LEU A 84 -1.86 3.09 2.93
C LEU A 84 -0.64 3.98 2.71
N LEU A 85 0.55 3.41 2.88
CA LEU A 85 1.82 4.12 2.74
C LEU A 85 2.36 4.07 1.32
N ASP A 86 2.32 2.89 0.70
CA ASP A 86 2.91 2.64 -0.60
C ASP A 86 1.95 1.82 -1.46
N LEU A 87 1.80 2.23 -2.73
CA LEU A 87 1.19 1.43 -3.78
C LEU A 87 1.99 1.61 -5.06
N ALA A 88 2.65 0.54 -5.50
CA ALA A 88 3.53 0.57 -6.66
C ALA A 88 3.51 -0.76 -7.43
N GLY A 89 3.68 -0.65 -8.75
CA GLY A 89 3.63 -1.75 -9.70
C GLY A 89 3.07 -1.28 -11.04
N LYS A 90 2.47 -2.21 -11.79
CA LYS A 90 1.74 -1.99 -13.05
C LYS A 90 0.33 -1.47 -12.74
N GLY A 91 -0.19 -0.54 -13.55
CA GLY A 91 -1.59 -0.08 -13.47
C GLY A 91 -1.80 1.35 -12.95
N GLY A 92 -0.88 1.87 -12.14
CA GLY A 92 -0.88 3.27 -11.70
C GLY A 92 -2.22 3.72 -11.11
N ILE A 93 -2.71 4.90 -11.50
CA ILE A 93 -3.96 5.49 -10.97
C ILE A 93 -5.20 4.62 -11.15
N LYS A 94 -5.20 3.71 -12.13
CA LYS A 94 -6.34 2.81 -12.37
C LYS A 94 -6.56 1.83 -11.21
N LEU A 95 -5.52 1.59 -10.41
CA LEU A 95 -5.60 0.72 -9.24
C LEU A 95 -6.45 1.31 -8.10
N VAL A 96 -6.75 2.62 -8.13
CA VAL A 96 -7.66 3.26 -7.17
C VAL A 96 -9.04 2.59 -7.15
N GLU A 97 -9.48 2.03 -8.27
CA GLU A 97 -10.75 1.31 -8.36
C GLU A 97 -10.83 0.06 -7.46
N TYR A 98 -9.69 -0.49 -7.05
CA TYR A 98 -9.61 -1.72 -6.24
C TYR A 98 -9.35 -1.45 -4.75
N LEU A 99 -9.23 -0.18 -4.34
CA LEU A 99 -8.94 0.17 -2.94
C LEU A 99 -10.10 -0.16 -1.99
N TYR A 100 -11.34 -0.28 -2.50
CA TYR A 100 -12.49 -0.68 -1.68
C TYR A 100 -12.26 -2.00 -0.94
N ILE A 101 -11.44 -2.92 -1.49
CA ILE A 101 -11.12 -4.21 -0.84
C ILE A 101 -10.30 -3.97 0.44
N LEU A 102 -9.40 -2.98 0.42
CA LEU A 102 -8.60 -2.59 1.59
C LEU A 102 -9.45 -1.81 2.59
N GLU A 103 -10.39 -1.00 2.12
CA GLU A 103 -11.39 -0.34 2.98
C GLU A 103 -12.30 -1.36 3.69
N ASP A 104 -12.74 -2.39 2.98
CA ASP A 104 -13.56 -3.47 3.56
C ASP A 104 -12.78 -4.23 4.63
N TYR A 105 -11.48 -4.48 4.40
CA TYR A 105 -10.60 -5.01 5.43
C TYR A 105 -10.51 -4.06 6.63
N ALA A 106 -10.33 -2.75 6.42
CA ALA A 106 -10.28 -1.75 7.49
C ALA A 106 -11.56 -1.77 8.34
N ARG A 107 -12.74 -1.79 7.69
CA ARG A 107 -14.04 -1.92 8.36
C ARG A 107 -14.13 -3.23 9.14
N SER A 108 -13.66 -4.35 8.59
CA SER A 108 -13.73 -5.66 9.24
C SER A 108 -12.96 -5.73 10.56
N ILE A 109 -11.89 -4.95 10.72
CA ILE A 109 -11.10 -4.91 11.96
C ILE A 109 -11.56 -3.78 12.91
N GLY A 110 -12.59 -3.03 12.54
CA GLY A 110 -13.13 -1.90 13.30
C GLY A 110 -12.28 -0.63 13.20
N ALA A 111 -11.58 -0.41 12.09
CA ALA A 111 -10.90 0.86 11.85
C ALA A 111 -11.91 1.98 11.55
N GLU A 112 -11.71 3.13 12.19
CA GLU A 112 -12.56 4.32 11.97
C GLU A 112 -12.08 5.13 10.76
N ASP A 113 -10.77 5.15 10.52
CA ASP A 113 -10.15 5.91 9.45
C ASP A 113 -9.36 5.00 8.49
N PHE A 114 -9.49 5.28 7.19
CA PHE A 114 -8.62 4.73 6.15
C PHE A 114 -7.97 5.89 5.38
N THR A 115 -6.68 6.12 5.63
CA THR A 115 -5.91 7.22 5.06
C THR A 115 -4.98 6.72 3.96
N ILE A 116 -4.71 7.55 2.95
CA ILE A 116 -3.74 7.24 1.90
C ILE A 116 -2.68 8.34 1.87
N LEU A 117 -1.42 7.97 2.07
CA LEU A 117 -0.30 8.85 1.80
C LEU A 117 0.09 8.70 0.32
N GLY A 118 -0.31 9.67 -0.48
CA GLY A 118 -0.13 9.64 -1.93
C GLY A 118 0.49 10.91 -2.48
N ARG A 119 1.13 10.78 -3.65
CA ARG A 119 1.54 11.96 -4.44
C ARG A 119 0.29 12.69 -4.98
N LYS A 120 0.41 14.00 -5.22
CA LYS A 120 -0.66 14.84 -5.81
C LYS A 120 -1.30 14.25 -7.08
N GLY A 121 -0.55 13.51 -7.91
CA GLY A 121 -1.10 12.84 -9.10
C GLY A 121 -2.21 11.82 -8.81
N TRP A 122 -2.34 11.35 -7.57
CA TRP A 122 -3.41 10.46 -7.13
C TRP A 122 -4.71 11.19 -6.77
N GLU A 123 -4.65 12.49 -6.52
CA GLU A 123 -5.74 13.30 -5.98
C GLU A 123 -7.02 13.15 -6.79
N ARG A 124 -6.96 13.25 -8.12
CA ARG A 124 -8.15 13.17 -8.98
C ARG A 124 -8.85 11.81 -8.84
N GLY A 125 -8.10 10.71 -8.83
CA GLY A 125 -8.66 9.37 -8.69
C GLY A 125 -9.25 9.15 -7.30
N LEU A 126 -8.54 9.59 -6.26
CA LEU A 126 -8.98 9.45 -4.88
C LEU A 126 -10.23 10.29 -4.57
N LYS A 127 -10.29 11.54 -5.04
CA LYS A 127 -11.50 12.38 -4.90
C LYS A 127 -12.74 11.75 -5.53
N GLN A 128 -12.59 11.10 -6.69
CA GLN A 128 -13.69 10.37 -7.33
C GLN A 128 -14.18 9.16 -6.51
N LYS A 129 -13.40 8.69 -5.54
CA LYS A 129 -13.76 7.63 -4.60
C LYS A 129 -14.17 8.15 -3.22
N GLY A 130 -14.30 9.47 -3.05
CA GLY A 130 -14.78 10.07 -1.80
C GLY A 130 -13.69 10.34 -0.77
N TYR A 131 -12.40 10.30 -1.14
CA TYR A 131 -11.32 10.70 -0.25
C TYR A 131 -11.17 12.22 -0.20
N ASP A 132 -11.04 12.75 1.02
CA ASP A 132 -10.71 14.15 1.29
C ASP A 132 -9.22 14.35 1.56
N ILE A 133 -8.73 15.56 1.31
CA ILE A 133 -7.37 15.97 1.68
C ILE A 133 -7.38 16.42 3.13
N VAL A 134 -6.76 15.63 4.01
CA VAL A 134 -6.69 15.94 5.45
C VAL A 134 -5.33 16.52 5.89
N PHE A 135 -4.28 16.39 5.08
CA PHE A 135 -2.93 16.86 5.40
C PHE A 135 -2.14 17.27 4.14
N VAL A 136 -1.26 18.26 4.30
CA VAL A 136 -0.30 18.72 3.28
C VAL A 136 1.11 18.74 3.88
N LYS A 137 2.06 18.06 3.22
CA LYS A 137 3.48 18.05 3.62
C LYS A 137 4.22 19.26 3.02
N TYR A 138 4.74 20.13 3.88
CA TYR A 138 5.67 21.19 3.48
C TYR A 138 7.12 20.71 3.69
N ARG A 139 8.01 20.96 2.71
CA ARG A 139 9.44 20.64 2.79
C ARG A 139 10.26 21.86 2.35
N LYS A 140 11.27 22.23 3.13
CA LYS A 140 12.29 23.23 2.77
C LYS A 140 13.64 22.53 2.77
N HIS A 141 14.39 22.65 1.68
CA HIS A 141 15.80 22.26 1.66
C HIS A 141 16.61 23.34 2.37
N LEU A 142 17.47 22.92 3.30
CA LEU A 142 18.36 23.80 4.06
C LEU A 142 19.71 23.92 3.36
#